data_AF-G0EFQ7-F1
#
_entry.id   AF-G0EFQ7-F1
#
_cell.length_a   1.000
_cell.length_b   1.000
_cell.length_c   1.000
_cell.angle_alpha   90.00
_cell.angle_beta   90.00
_cell.angle_gamma   90.00
#
_symmetry.space_group_name_H-M   'P 1'
#
loop_
_entity.id
_entity.type
_entity.pdbx_description
1 polymer ?
#
loop_
_entity_poly.entity_id
_entity_poly.type
_entity_poly.pdbx_seq_one_letter_code
_entity_poly.pdbx_strand_id
1 'polypeptide(L)'
;MRRVVFLRDFLLGYLAANGGEARVEDIEAAVRRVREKRNVIIAGGGRGVREEIEVLAAAGLLEERGGVVRLRGERLGGLLLRRLERLAAIAGW
;
A
#
# COMPACT_ATOMS: atom_id res chain seq x y z
N MET A 1 7.46 -8.45 19.91
CA MET A 1 6.18 -7.76 19.64
C MET A 1 5.86 -7.90 18.15
N ARG A 2 4.74 -8.51 17.77
CA ARG A 2 4.33 -8.60 16.35
C ARG A 2 3.69 -7.27 15.94
N ARG A 3 4.11 -6.69 14.82
CA ARG A 3 3.52 -5.48 14.24
C ARG A 3 2.39 -5.90 13.30
N VAL A 4 1.20 -5.33 13.51
CA VAL A 4 0.07 -5.52 12.61
C VAL A 4 0.03 -4.34 11.65
N VAL A 5 -0.01 -4.62 10.35
CA VAL A 5 -0.10 -3.62 9.28
C VAL A 5 -1.33 -3.95 8.46
N PHE A 6 -2.22 -2.98 8.21
CA PHE A 6 -3.35 -3.23 7.33
C PHE A 6 -2.91 -3.23 5.87
N LEU A 7 -3.49 -4.10 5.03
CA LEU A 7 -3.14 -4.18 3.61
C LEU A 7 -3.32 -2.82 2.90
N ARG A 8 -4.40 -2.10 3.19
CA ARG A 8 -4.60 -0.74 2.70
C ARG A 8 -3.43 0.19 3.04
N ASP A 9 -3.06 0.22 4.32
CA ASP A 9 -2.04 1.14 4.81
C ASP A 9 -0.67 0.76 4.25
N PHE A 10 -0.42 -0.54 4.05
CA PHE A 10 0.72 -1.06 3.31
C PHE A 10 0.74 -0.52 1.88
N LEU A 11 -0.35 -0.68 1.13
CA LEU A 11 -0.44 -0.26 -0.28
C LEU A 11 -0.18 1.24 -0.44
N LEU A 12 -0.88 2.05 0.34
CA LEU A 12 -0.76 3.50 0.29
C LEU A 12 0.64 3.96 0.72
N GLY A 13 1.21 3.34 1.76
CA GLY A 13 2.56 3.62 2.22
C GLY A 13 3.63 3.23 1.20
N TYR A 14 3.49 2.04 0.63
CA TYR A 14 4.40 1.54 -0.40
C TYR A 14 4.39 2.44 -1.64
N LEU A 15 3.21 2.83 -2.13
CA LEU A 15 3.12 3.74 -3.26
C LEU A 15 3.72 5.11 -2.93
N ALA A 16 3.44 5.66 -1.74
CA ALA A 16 4.03 6.95 -1.32
C ALA A 16 5.57 6.89 -1.28
N ALA A 17 6.14 5.79 -0.79
CA ALA A 17 7.58 5.56 -0.78
C ALA A 17 8.19 5.45 -2.19
N ASN A 18 7.41 4.98 -3.17
CA ASN A 18 7.84 4.77 -4.55
C ASN A 18 7.38 5.92 -5.48
N GLY A 19 7.33 7.16 -4.97
CA GLY A 19 7.01 8.34 -5.79
C GLY A 19 5.55 8.44 -6.22
N GLY A 20 4.66 7.67 -5.59
CA GLY A 20 3.24 7.63 -5.82
C GLY A 20 2.78 6.66 -6.91
N GLU A 21 3.66 5.79 -7.43
CA GLU A 21 3.33 4.85 -8.51
C GLU A 21 4.14 3.55 -8.38
N ALA A 22 3.54 2.40 -8.68
CA ALA A 22 4.24 1.11 -8.74
C ALA A 22 3.48 0.09 -9.59
N ARG A 23 4.16 -0.97 -10.07
CA ARG A 23 3.48 -2.10 -10.71
C ARG A 23 2.76 -2.97 -9.69
N VAL A 24 1.62 -3.54 -10.06
CA VAL A 24 0.86 -4.49 -9.22
C VAL A 24 1.75 -5.66 -8.80
N GLU A 25 2.58 -6.18 -9.71
CA GLU A 25 3.49 -7.29 -9.44
C GLU A 25 4.54 -6.95 -8.36
N ASP A 26 5.08 -5.73 -8.38
CA ASP A 26 6.05 -5.25 -7.39
C ASP A 26 5.39 -5.13 -6.01
N ILE A 27 4.15 -4.65 -5.98
CA ILE A 27 3.33 -4.55 -4.77
C ILE A 27 3.05 -5.95 -4.21
N GLU A 28 2.63 -6.89 -5.04
CA GLU A 28 2.37 -8.29 -4.64
C GLU A 28 3.64 -8.95 -4.07
N ALA A 29 4.78 -8.75 -4.74
CA ALA A 29 6.08 -9.22 -4.26
C ALA A 29 6.49 -8.58 -2.93
N ALA A 30 6.22 -7.28 -2.73
CA ALA A 30 6.49 -6.59 -1.47
C ALA A 30 5.61 -7.12 -0.33
N VAL A 31 4.30 -7.31 -0.57
CA VAL A 31 3.37 -7.91 0.41
C VAL A 31 3.83 -9.31 0.81
N ARG A 32 4.24 -10.13 -0.16
CA ARG A 32 4.75 -11.49 0.11
C ARG A 32 5.99 -11.47 1.00
N ARG A 33 7.01 -10.68 0.63
CA ARG A 33 8.24 -10.49 1.43
C ARG A 33 7.95 -10.06 2.86
N VAL A 34 6.90 -9.24 3.06
CA VAL A 34 6.53 -8.75 4.39
C VAL A 34 5.79 -9.79 5.20
N ARG A 35 4.92 -10.59 4.58
CA ARG A 35 4.25 -11.72 5.24
C ARG A 35 5.24 -12.80 5.70
N GLU A 36 6.37 -12.93 5.02
CA GLU A 36 7.47 -13.84 5.40
C GLU A 36 8.26 -13.34 6.63
N LYS A 37 8.18 -12.04 6.98
CA LYS A 37 8.83 -11.52 8.18
C LYS A 37 8.07 -12.03 9.42
N ARG A 38 8.75 -12.80 10.29
CA ARG A 38 8.15 -13.43 11.49
C ARG A 38 7.46 -12.45 12.47
N ASN A 39 7.77 -11.16 12.37
CA ASN A 39 7.29 -10.10 13.24
C ASN A 39 6.27 -9.16 12.59
N VAL A 40 5.81 -9.41 11.37
CA VAL A 40 4.79 -8.58 10.71
C VAL A 40 3.58 -9.42 10.31
N ILE A 41 2.39 -8.94 10.67
CA ILE A 41 1.12 -9.51 10.22
C ILE A 41 0.49 -8.48 9.30
N ILE A 42 0.28 -8.84 8.02
CA ILE A 42 -0.56 -8.03 7.15
C ILE A 42 -2.01 -8.43 7.38
N ALA A 43 -2.76 -7.56 8.07
CA ALA A 43 -4.19 -7.70 8.27
C ALA A 43 -4.94 -7.17 7.05
N GLY A 44 -5.68 -8.06 6.39
CA GLY A 44 -6.63 -7.73 5.34
C GLY A 44 -7.71 -8.78 5.41
N GLY A 45 -8.97 -8.37 5.55
CA GLY A 45 -10.08 -9.31 5.74
C GLY A 45 -10.27 -10.13 4.48
N GLY A 46 -9.67 -11.32 4.38
CA GLY A 46 -9.77 -12.24 3.23
C GLY A 46 -9.20 -11.73 1.89
N ARG A 47 -9.07 -10.41 1.70
CA ARG A 47 -8.83 -9.79 0.41
C ARG A 47 -7.40 -9.89 -0.07
N GLY A 48 -7.26 -10.15 -1.38
CA GLY A 48 -6.00 -10.11 -2.10
C GLY A 48 -5.52 -8.68 -2.39
N VAL A 49 -4.29 -8.55 -2.89
CA VAL A 49 -3.72 -7.23 -3.29
C VAL A 49 -4.58 -6.55 -4.33
N ARG A 50 -5.02 -7.30 -5.35
CA ARG A 50 -5.84 -6.79 -6.45
C ARG A 50 -7.21 -6.28 -5.99
N GLU A 51 -7.91 -7.07 -5.18
CA GLU A 51 -9.20 -6.66 -4.63
C GLU A 51 -9.08 -5.39 -3.77
N GLU A 52 -8.00 -5.25 -2.99
CA GLU A 52 -7.80 -4.03 -2.21
C GLU A 52 -7.43 -2.83 -3.10
N ILE A 53 -6.70 -3.02 -4.20
CA ILE A 53 -6.45 -1.98 -5.21
C ILE A 53 -7.78 -1.52 -5.83
N GLU A 54 -8.65 -2.45 -6.23
CA GLU A 54 -9.97 -2.15 -6.78
C GLU A 54 -10.84 -1.33 -5.81
N VAL A 55 -10.86 -1.71 -4.53
CA VAL A 55 -11.57 -0.95 -3.49
C VAL A 55 -11.03 0.48 -3.37
N LEU A 56 -9.71 0.65 -3.36
CA LEU A 56 -9.09 1.97 -3.24
C LEU A 56 -9.24 2.79 -4.52
N ALA A 57 -9.29 2.15 -5.69
CA ALA A 57 -9.60 2.79 -6.96
C ALA A 57 -11.07 3.25 -7.01
N ALA A 58 -12.02 2.43 -6.53
CA ALA A 58 -13.43 2.80 -6.40
C ALA A 58 -13.62 3.97 -5.42
N ALA A 59 -12.82 4.04 -4.35
CA ALA A 59 -12.75 5.20 -3.45
C ALA A 59 -12.08 6.43 -4.10
N GLY A 60 -11.48 6.27 -5.28
CA GLY A 60 -10.74 7.29 -6.02
C GLY A 60 -9.42 7.69 -5.37
N LEU A 61 -8.87 6.86 -4.49
CA LEU A 61 -7.55 7.07 -3.90
C LEU A 61 -6.43 6.61 -4.83
N LEU A 62 -6.73 5.60 -5.65
CA LEU A 62 -5.80 5.02 -6.62
C LEU A 62 -6.37 5.09 -8.04
N GLU A 63 -5.48 4.92 -9.00
CA GLU A 63 -5.81 4.64 -10.39
C GLU A 63 -4.93 3.49 -10.87
N GLU A 64 -5.55 2.47 -11.47
CA GLU A 64 -4.83 1.36 -12.11
C GLU A 64 -4.96 1.47 -13.64
N ARG A 65 -3.82 1.45 -14.35
CA ARG A 65 -3.77 1.38 -15.81
C ARG A 65 -2.62 0.49 -16.26
N GLY A 66 -2.93 -0.54 -17.06
CA GLY A 66 -1.91 -1.41 -17.65
C GLY A 66 -1.02 -2.12 -16.62
N GLY A 67 -1.58 -2.51 -15.46
CA GLY A 67 -0.83 -3.15 -14.38
C GLY A 67 0.03 -2.21 -13.53
N VAL A 68 -0.09 -0.90 -13.74
CA VAL A 68 0.53 0.15 -12.92
C VAL A 68 -0.54 0.80 -12.04
N VAL A 69 -0.25 0.95 -10.76
CA VAL A 69 -1.09 1.58 -9.76
C VAL A 69 -0.48 2.91 -9.35
N ARG A 70 -1.27 3.98 -9.37
CA ARG A 70 -0.85 5.34 -9.03
C ARG A 70 -1.73 5.94 -7.94
N LEU A 71 -1.15 6.69 -7.02
CA LEU A 71 -1.87 7.52 -6.07
C LEU A 71 -2.54 8.69 -6.78
N ARG A 72 -3.83 8.89 -6.52
CA ARG A 72 -4.52 10.13 -6.86
C ARG A 72 -4.31 11.13 -5.72
N GLY A 73 -3.17 11.81 -5.77
CA GLY A 73 -2.70 12.79 -4.76
C GLY A 73 -3.68 13.94 -4.50
N GLU A 74 -4.57 14.24 -5.43
CA GLU A 74 -5.60 15.28 -5.27
C GLU A 74 -6.64 14.94 -4.19
N ARG A 75 -6.86 13.65 -3.88
CA ARG A 75 -7.79 13.20 -2.83
C ARG A 75 -7.10 12.77 -1.53
N LEU A 76 -5.81 12.44 -1.58
CA LEU A 76 -5.02 12.14 -0.39
C LEU A 76 -4.54 13.47 0.19
N GLY A 77 -5.37 14.14 0.99
CA GLY A 77 -5.01 15.41 1.62
C GLY A 77 -3.60 15.37 2.23
N GLY A 78 -2.82 16.45 2.13
CA GLY A 78 -1.38 16.44 2.41
C GLY A 78 -0.96 15.97 3.81
N LEU A 79 -1.88 15.87 4.76
CA LEU A 79 -1.65 15.26 6.08
C LEU A 79 -1.56 13.72 6.01
N LEU A 80 -2.38 13.10 5.17
CA LEU A 80 -2.41 11.65 4.96
C LEU A 80 -1.15 11.20 4.20
N LEU A 81 -0.75 11.94 3.17
CA LEU A 81 0.49 11.67 2.43
C LEU A 81 1.71 11.67 3.37
N ARG A 82 1.87 12.72 4.18
CA ARG A 82 2.95 12.82 5.20
C ARG A 82 2.88 11.77 6.30
N ARG A 83 1.71 11.19 6.56
CA ARG A 83 1.57 10.07 7.51
C ARG A 83 2.01 8.77 6.87
N LEU A 84 1.65 8.55 5.61
CA LEU A 84 2.03 7.37 4.84
C LEU A 84 3.54 7.31 4.58
N GLU A 85 4.16 8.43 4.21
CA GLU A 85 5.62 8.56 4.05
C GLU A 85 6.36 8.20 5.36
N ARG A 86 5.86 8.68 6.50
CA ARG A 86 6.43 8.33 7.81
C ARG A 86 6.27 6.85 8.14
N LEU A 87 5.13 6.26 7.79
CA LEU A 87 4.91 4.82 8.02
C LEU A 87 5.83 3.97 7.15
N ALA A 88 6.07 4.35 5.89
CA ALA A 88 7.02 3.68 5.01
C ALA A 88 8.44 3.71 5.57
N ALA A 89 8.90 4.90 5.99
CA ALA A 89 10.23 5.06 6.61
C ALA A 89 10.43 4.19 7.86
N ILE A 90 9.39 4.02 8.69
CA ILE A 90 9.44 3.16 9.90
C ILE A 90 9.38 1.67 9.55
N ALA A 91 8.71 1.31 8.45
CA ALA A 91 8.57 -0.06 7.99
C ALA A 91 9.81 -0.58 7.23
N GLY A 92 10.68 0.33 6.79
CA GLY A 92 11.89 0.00 6.02
C GLY A 92 11.56 -0.39 4.58
N TRP A 93 10.59 0.29 3.98
CA TRP A 93 10.24 0.20 2.56
C TRP A 93 10.33 1.58 1.92
#